data_AF-A0A645DTD9-F1
#
_entry.id   AF-A0A645DTD9-F1
#
_cell.length_a   1.000
_cell.length_b   1.000
_cell.length_c   1.000
_cell.angle_alpha   90.00
_cell.angle_beta   90.00
_cell.angle_gamma   90.00
#
_symmetry.space_group_name_H-M   'P 1'
#
loop_
_entity.id
_entity.type
_entity.pdbx_description
1 polymer ?
#
loop_
_entity_poly.entity_id
_entity_poly.type
_entity_poly.pdbx_seq_one_letter_code
_entity_poly.pdbx_strand_id
1 'polypeptide(L)'
;MNTGTQAAKEAGNMVDLDSSPTKLIEIVKIGKQLLMTRGALTTFSISNDIAKYFAIIPPLFIGIYPELNKLNIMNLSSPESAILSAVIYNAFVIIALIPLSLKGVKYEELPADKLLRKNILIYGVGGIITPFIAIKIIDLIVSIFLN
;
A
#
# COMPACT_ATOMS: atom_id res chain seq x y z
N MET A 1 17.64 -13.15 39.32
CA MET A 1 17.34 -12.88 37.90
C MET A 1 16.11 -11.96 37.71
N ASN A 2 15.88 -10.96 38.56
CA ASN A 2 14.76 -10.00 38.46
C ASN A 2 15.21 -8.52 38.43
N THR A 3 16.52 -8.25 38.44
CA THR A 3 17.06 -6.89 38.52
C THR A 3 17.18 -6.21 37.15
N GLY A 4 17.45 -6.97 36.09
CA GLY A 4 17.59 -6.43 34.72
C GLY A 4 16.28 -5.93 34.11
N THR A 5 15.15 -6.56 34.43
CA THR A 5 13.83 -6.18 33.90
C THR A 5 13.27 -4.92 34.56
N GLN A 6 13.45 -4.73 35.87
CA GLN A 6 13.02 -3.50 36.56
C GLN A 6 13.84 -2.29 36.09
N ALA A 7 15.18 -2.41 36.07
CA ALA A 7 16.06 -1.33 35.62
C ALA A 7 15.80 -0.94 34.16
N ALA A 8 15.62 -1.92 33.26
CA ALA A 8 15.28 -1.64 31.87
C ALA A 8 13.88 -1.03 31.72
N LYS A 9 12.89 -1.49 32.50
CA LYS A 9 11.53 -0.96 32.48
C LYS A 9 11.47 0.49 32.94
N GLU A 10 12.21 0.86 33.98
CA GLU A 10 12.30 2.25 34.47
C GLU A 10 12.98 3.17 33.44
N ALA A 11 13.94 2.65 32.67
CA ALA A 11 14.64 3.40 31.64
C ALA A 11 13.98 3.34 30.25
N GLY A 12 12.94 2.52 30.04
CA GLY A 12 12.34 2.29 28.72
C GLY A 12 13.24 1.52 27.73
N ASN A 13 14.23 0.77 28.24
CA ASN A 13 15.18 0.02 27.43
C ASN A 13 14.66 -1.39 27.07
N MET A 14 15.15 -1.91 25.95
CA MET A 14 14.94 -3.32 25.60
C MET A 14 15.73 -4.23 26.53
N VAL A 15 15.19 -5.41 26.85
CA VAL A 15 15.85 -6.43 27.67
C VAL A 15 16.34 -7.54 26.75
N ASP A 16 17.66 -7.72 26.65
CA ASP A 16 18.22 -8.91 26.00
C ASP A 16 18.32 -10.07 27.00
N LEU A 17 17.51 -11.10 26.76
CA LEU A 17 17.46 -12.31 27.60
C LEU A 17 18.67 -13.23 27.43
N ASP A 18 19.36 -13.17 26.28
CA ASP A 18 20.51 -14.06 25.99
C ASP A 18 21.85 -13.35 26.18
N SER A 19 21.83 -12.07 26.55
CA SER A 19 23.01 -11.25 26.83
C SER A 19 24.10 -11.34 25.74
N SER A 20 23.69 -11.34 24.48
CA SER A 20 24.57 -11.53 23.32
C SER A 20 24.69 -10.24 22.51
N PRO A 21 25.90 -9.64 22.38
CA PRO A 21 26.10 -8.40 21.62
C PRO A 21 25.62 -8.46 20.16
N THR A 22 25.62 -9.66 19.55
CA THR A 22 25.18 -9.88 18.17
C THR A 22 23.68 -9.62 17.97
N LYS A 23 22.86 -9.75 19.01
CA LYS A 23 21.41 -9.48 18.93
C LYS A 23 21.07 -8.03 18.64
N LEU A 24 21.95 -7.09 18.98
CA LEU A 24 21.74 -5.68 18.62
C LEU A 24 21.63 -5.50 17.11
N ILE A 25 22.39 -6.27 16.33
CA ILE A 25 22.33 -6.25 14.86
C ILE A 25 20.96 -6.74 14.38
N GLU A 26 20.45 -7.81 14.99
CA GLU A 26 19.13 -8.38 14.67
C GLU A 26 18.01 -7.39 15.00
N ILE A 27 18.05 -6.75 16.16
CA ILE A 27 17.06 -5.73 16.58
C ILE A 27 17.06 -4.56 15.60
N VAL A 28 18.23 -4.04 15.22
CA VAL A 28 18.35 -2.96 14.22
C VAL A 28 17.78 -3.40 12.87
N LYS A 29 18.02 -4.66 12.46
CA LYS A 29 17.51 -5.20 11.20
C LYS A 29 15.98 -5.31 11.20
N ILE A 30 15.38 -5.79 12.29
CA ILE A 30 13.93 -5.84 12.47
C ILE A 30 13.34 -4.42 12.42
N GLY A 31 13.93 -3.47 13.15
CA GLY A 31 13.50 -2.08 13.13
C GLY A 31 13.53 -1.46 11.74
N LYS A 32 14.62 -1.66 10.98
CA LYS A 32 14.73 -1.22 9.58
C LYS A 32 13.67 -1.89 8.69
N GLN A 33 13.43 -3.18 8.84
CA GLN A 33 12.40 -3.89 8.07
C GLN A 33 11.01 -3.31 8.32
N LEU A 34 10.66 -3.01 9.58
CA LEU A 34 9.38 -2.39 9.93
C LEU A 34 9.23 -1.00 9.29
N LEU A 35 10.26 -0.17 9.34
CA LEU A 35 10.26 1.17 8.73
C LEU A 35 10.13 1.09 7.20
N MET A 36 10.89 0.20 6.56
CA MET A 36 10.84 0.00 5.11
C MET A 36 9.48 -0.51 4.65
N THR A 37 8.90 -1.47 5.39
CA THR A 37 7.57 -2.01 5.08
C THR A 37 6.51 -0.92 5.16
N ARG A 38 6.55 -0.09 6.20
CA ARG A 38 5.64 1.05 6.33
C ARG A 38 5.80 2.04 5.17
N GLY A 39 7.04 2.41 4.83
CA GLY A 39 7.32 3.32 3.72
C GLY A 39 6.81 2.80 2.37
N ALA A 40 7.02 1.50 2.10
CA ALA A 40 6.54 0.83 0.91
C ALA A 40 5.01 0.84 0.81
N LEU A 41 4.31 0.49 1.89
CA LEU A 41 2.85 0.48 1.94
C LEU A 41 2.28 1.89 1.76
N THR A 42 2.86 2.90 2.39
CA THR A 42 2.44 4.30 2.22
C THR A 42 2.65 4.77 0.77
N THR A 43 3.81 4.45 0.17
CA THR A 43 4.11 4.82 -1.21
C THR A 43 3.12 4.17 -2.18
N PHE A 44 2.85 2.88 -1.99
CA PHE A 44 1.86 2.14 -2.77
C PHE A 44 0.46 2.72 -2.61
N SER A 45 0.03 2.98 -1.36
CA SER A 45 -1.32 3.48 -1.07
C SER A 45 -1.56 4.88 -1.62
N ILE A 46 -0.58 5.79 -1.53
CA ILE A 46 -0.71 7.13 -2.12
C ILE A 46 -0.77 7.04 -3.65
N SER A 47 0.09 6.23 -4.25
CA SER A 47 0.12 6.03 -5.70
C SER A 47 -1.18 5.44 -6.23
N ASN A 48 -1.81 4.58 -5.43
CA ASN A 48 -3.09 3.95 -5.71
C ASN A 48 -4.24 4.96 -5.85
N ASP A 49 -4.21 6.05 -5.09
CA ASP A 49 -5.29 7.05 -5.11
C ASP A 49 -5.38 7.78 -6.46
N ILE A 50 -4.29 7.85 -7.23
CA ILE A 50 -4.30 8.41 -8.59
C ILE A 50 -5.33 7.70 -9.47
N ALA A 51 -5.29 6.37 -9.50
CA ALA A 51 -6.21 5.58 -10.31
C ALA A 51 -7.66 5.69 -9.80
N LYS A 52 -7.87 5.76 -8.48
CA LYS A 52 -9.20 5.94 -7.90
C LYS A 52 -9.83 7.26 -8.30
N TYR A 53 -9.05 8.34 -8.40
CA TYR A 53 -9.57 9.61 -8.89
C TYR A 53 -10.04 9.51 -10.34
N PHE A 54 -9.29 8.83 -11.22
CA PHE A 54 -9.73 8.57 -12.59
C PHE A 54 -10.95 7.64 -12.69
N ALA A 55 -11.16 6.75 -11.71
CA ALA A 55 -12.33 5.89 -11.66
C ALA A 55 -13.59 6.63 -11.19
N ILE A 56 -13.46 7.55 -10.23
CA ILE A 56 -14.61 8.12 -9.51
C ILE A 56 -15.00 9.50 -10.05
N ILE A 57 -14.04 10.39 -10.33
CA ILE A 57 -14.34 11.78 -10.72
C ILE A 57 -15.19 11.85 -11.99
N PRO A 58 -14.86 11.17 -13.11
CA PRO A 58 -15.65 11.30 -14.33
C PRO A 58 -17.11 10.83 -14.13
N PRO A 59 -17.38 9.61 -13.60
CA PRO A 59 -18.74 9.17 -13.29
C PRO A 59 -19.57 10.12 -12.43
N LEU A 60 -18.96 10.71 -11.41
CA LEU A 60 -19.67 11.51 -10.40
C LEU A 60 -20.17 12.84 -10.98
N PHE A 61 -19.51 13.35 -12.02
CA PHE A 61 -19.78 14.67 -12.59
C PHE A 61 -20.22 14.65 -14.05
N ILE A 62 -20.24 13.51 -14.74
CA ILE A 62 -20.58 13.44 -16.19
C ILE A 62 -21.99 13.97 -16.51
N GLY A 63 -22.93 13.87 -15.56
CA GLY A 63 -24.28 14.43 -15.70
C GLY A 63 -24.33 15.98 -15.66
N ILE A 64 -23.31 16.62 -15.10
CA ILE A 64 -23.20 18.09 -14.99
C ILE A 64 -22.20 18.62 -16.02
N TYR A 65 -21.06 17.94 -16.16
CA TYR A 65 -19.95 18.30 -17.03
C TYR A 65 -19.60 17.11 -17.95
N PRO A 66 -20.29 16.97 -19.10
CA PRO A 66 -20.04 15.88 -20.05
C PRO A 66 -18.60 15.81 -20.57
N GLU A 67 -17.90 16.95 -20.58
CA GLU A 67 -16.49 17.07 -20.98
C GLU A 67 -15.55 16.21 -20.12
N LEU A 68 -15.92 15.94 -18.86
CA LEU A 68 -15.15 15.10 -17.96
C LEU A 68 -15.13 13.64 -18.40
N ASN A 69 -16.01 13.21 -19.31
CA ASN A 69 -15.94 11.86 -19.88
C ASN A 69 -14.59 11.58 -20.57
N LYS A 70 -13.89 12.62 -21.06
CA LYS A 70 -12.54 12.50 -21.62
C LYS A 70 -11.51 12.02 -20.60
N LEU A 71 -11.78 12.19 -19.30
CA LEU A 71 -10.94 11.69 -18.21
C LEU A 71 -11.27 10.25 -17.81
N ASN A 72 -12.26 9.60 -18.43
CA ASN A 72 -12.51 8.17 -18.27
C ASN A 72 -11.47 7.34 -19.03
N ILE A 73 -10.20 7.43 -18.60
CA ILE A 73 -9.07 6.75 -19.24
C ILE A 73 -9.26 5.23 -19.24
N MET A 74 -9.94 4.69 -18.23
CA MET A 74 -10.25 3.26 -18.10
C MET A 74 -11.42 2.79 -18.97
N ASN A 75 -12.13 3.70 -19.65
CA ASN A 75 -13.34 3.41 -20.40
C ASN A 75 -14.33 2.54 -19.60
N LEU A 76 -14.62 2.93 -18.34
CA LEU A 76 -15.56 2.22 -17.47
C LEU A 76 -16.99 2.29 -18.03
N SER A 77 -17.78 1.25 -17.75
CA SER A 77 -19.00 0.93 -18.51
C SER A 77 -20.17 1.87 -18.20
N SER A 78 -20.43 2.13 -16.92
CA SER A 78 -21.46 3.07 -16.44
C SER A 78 -21.00 3.79 -15.17
N PRO A 79 -21.62 4.92 -14.79
CA PRO A 79 -21.27 5.59 -13.55
C PRO A 79 -21.43 4.71 -12.30
N GLU A 80 -22.49 3.91 -12.25
CA GLU A 80 -22.81 3.02 -11.14
C GLU A 80 -21.80 1.88 -11.03
N SER A 81 -21.49 1.23 -12.16
CA SER A 81 -20.49 0.15 -12.21
C SER A 81 -19.09 0.65 -11.87
N ALA A 82 -18.72 1.85 -12.32
CA ALA A 82 -17.44 2.46 -12.01
C ALA A 82 -17.25 2.72 -10.51
N ILE A 83 -18.25 3.33 -9.86
CA ILE A 83 -18.21 3.61 -8.42
C ILE A 83 -18.18 2.30 -7.63
N LEU A 84 -19.03 1.34 -7.98
CA LEU A 84 -19.07 0.04 -7.33
C LEU A 84 -17.73 -0.70 -7.46
N SER A 85 -17.13 -0.68 -8.65
CA SER A 85 -15.83 -1.31 -8.92
C SER A 85 -14.70 -0.69 -8.12
N ALA A 86 -14.68 0.65 -7.99
CA ALA A 86 -13.70 1.35 -7.17
C ALA A 86 -13.85 1.01 -5.67
N VAL A 87 -15.08 0.90 -5.17
CA VAL A 87 -15.36 0.51 -3.77
C VAL A 87 -14.94 -0.94 -3.51
N ILE A 88 -15.29 -1.87 -4.40
CA ILE A 88 -14.88 -3.27 -4.32
C ILE A 88 -13.36 -3.36 -4.28
N TYR A 89 -12.67 -2.69 -5.21
CA TYR A 89 -11.21 -2.68 -5.24
C TYR A 89 -10.59 -2.19 -3.92
N ASN A 90 -11.14 -1.13 -3.32
CA ASN A 90 -10.67 -0.62 -2.02
C ASN A 90 -10.76 -1.67 -0.89
N ALA A 91 -11.78 -2.54 -0.92
CA ALA A 91 -11.88 -3.63 0.04
C ALA A 91 -10.85 -4.74 -0.25
N PHE A 92 -10.70 -5.13 -1.51
CA PHE A 92 -9.78 -6.21 -1.91
C PHE A 92 -8.30 -5.84 -1.71
N VAL A 93 -7.92 -4.59 -1.98
CA VAL A 93 -6.51 -4.17 -1.85
C VAL A 93 -6.01 -4.27 -0.41
N ILE A 94 -6.88 -4.06 0.59
CA ILE A 94 -6.52 -4.23 2.01
C ILE A 94 -6.15 -5.69 2.27
N ILE A 95 -7.01 -6.63 1.87
CA ILE A 95 -6.76 -8.07 2.06
C ILE A 95 -5.47 -8.50 1.36
N ALA A 96 -5.25 -8.01 0.13
CA ALA A 96 -4.05 -8.31 -0.65
C ALA A 96 -2.75 -7.78 0.00
N LEU A 97 -2.82 -6.67 0.76
CA LEU A 97 -1.65 -6.06 1.41
C LEU A 97 -1.37 -6.59 2.83
N ILE A 98 -2.28 -7.35 3.45
CA ILE A 98 -2.07 -7.97 4.78
C ILE A 98 -0.82 -8.87 4.79
N PRO A 99 -0.64 -9.82 3.84
CA PRO A 99 0.55 -10.67 3.84
C PRO A 99 1.86 -9.89 3.75
N LEU A 100 1.87 -8.79 3.00
CA LEU A 100 3.05 -7.92 2.89
C LEU A 100 3.32 -7.17 4.20
N SER A 101 2.27 -6.71 4.87
CA SER A 101 2.37 -6.03 6.17
C SER A 101 2.91 -6.95 7.26
N LEU A 102 2.56 -8.25 7.23
CA LEU A 102 2.98 -9.24 8.22
C LEU A 102 4.37 -9.83 7.93
N LYS A 103 4.66 -10.17 6.67
CA LYS A 103 5.98 -10.73 6.28
C LYS A 103 7.07 -9.66 6.24
N GLY A 104 6.68 -8.42 5.99
CA GLY A 104 7.58 -7.30 5.80
C GLY A 104 8.29 -7.31 4.43
N VAL A 105 8.77 -6.15 4.03
CA VAL A 105 9.59 -5.96 2.83
C VAL A 105 11.01 -6.44 3.12
N LYS A 106 11.61 -7.19 2.18
CA LYS A 106 12.98 -7.69 2.33
C LYS A 106 13.96 -6.51 2.43
N TYR A 107 14.68 -6.45 3.56
CA TYR A 107 15.75 -5.47 3.76
C TYR A 107 16.99 -5.84 2.93
N GLU A 108 17.56 -4.84 2.26
CA GLU A 108 18.85 -4.91 1.56
C GLU A 108 19.74 -3.76 2.03
N GLU A 109 21.03 -4.02 2.21
CA GLU A 109 22.01 -3.02 2.63
C GLU A 109 22.42 -2.17 1.43
N LEU A 110 21.63 -1.14 1.15
CA LEU A 110 21.88 -0.19 0.07
C LEU A 110 21.94 1.24 0.61
N PRO A 111 22.67 2.15 -0.06
CA PRO A 111 22.58 3.58 0.15
C PRO A 111 21.14 4.11 0.09
N ALA A 112 20.84 5.17 0.86
CA ALA A 112 19.50 5.71 1.02
C ALA A 112 18.85 6.15 -0.32
N ASP A 113 19.64 6.74 -1.21
CA ASP A 113 19.21 7.15 -2.55
C ASP A 113 18.74 5.96 -3.40
N LYS A 114 19.48 4.85 -3.36
CA LYS A 114 19.13 3.61 -4.09
C LYS A 114 17.88 2.97 -3.50
N LEU A 115 17.74 2.95 -2.17
CA LEU A 115 16.55 2.44 -1.49
C LEU A 115 15.30 3.26 -1.85
N LEU A 116 15.40 4.59 -1.83
CA LEU A 116 14.30 5.48 -2.20
C LEU A 116 13.88 5.24 -3.66
N ARG A 117 14.84 5.19 -4.58
CA ARG A 117 14.55 4.96 -6.01
C ARG A 117 13.89 3.60 -6.22
N LYS A 118 14.40 2.54 -5.59
CA LYS A 118 13.82 1.19 -5.65
C LYS A 118 12.39 1.18 -5.11
N ASN A 119 12.15 1.87 -3.99
CA ASN A 119 10.83 1.97 -3.37
C ASN A 119 9.82 2.66 -4.29
N ILE A 120 10.18 3.83 -4.84
CA ILE A 120 9.32 4.57 -5.78
C ILE A 120 9.08 3.76 -7.06
N LEU A 121 10.11 3.12 -7.61
CA LEU A 121 9.98 2.31 -8.82
C LEU A 121 9.09 1.08 -8.62
N ILE A 122 9.24 0.35 -7.51
CA ILE A 122 8.47 -0.88 -7.29
C ILE A 122 7.08 -0.56 -6.74
N TYR A 123 7.01 0.14 -5.61
CA TYR A 123 5.76 0.39 -4.90
C TYR A 123 5.01 1.60 -5.43
N GLY A 124 5.71 2.61 -5.95
CA GLY A 124 5.07 3.76 -6.59
C GLY A 124 4.45 3.37 -7.94
N VAL A 125 5.28 2.92 -8.89
CA VAL A 125 4.78 2.50 -10.21
C VAL A 125 3.82 1.32 -10.09
N GLY A 126 4.13 0.33 -9.24
CA GLY A 126 3.21 -0.77 -8.95
C GLY A 126 1.88 -0.28 -8.37
N GLY A 127 1.92 0.69 -7.47
CA GLY A 127 0.74 1.34 -6.89
C GLY A 127 -0.09 2.13 -7.90
N ILE A 128 0.52 2.65 -8.97
CA ILE A 128 -0.21 3.26 -10.09
C ILE A 128 -0.83 2.18 -10.96
N ILE A 129 -0.05 1.23 -11.48
CA ILE A 129 -0.51 0.30 -12.53
C ILE A 129 -1.57 -0.69 -11.99
N THR A 130 -1.35 -1.21 -10.79
CA THR A 130 -2.21 -2.26 -10.19
C THR A 130 -3.70 -1.87 -10.13
N PRO A 131 -4.10 -0.71 -9.57
CA PRO A 131 -5.51 -0.31 -9.54
C PRO A 131 -6.13 -0.10 -10.91
N PHE A 132 -5.41 0.46 -11.89
CA PHE A 132 -5.97 0.66 -13.24
C PHE A 132 -6.42 -0.68 -13.83
N ILE A 133 -5.58 -1.71 -13.69
CA ILE A 133 -5.90 -3.06 -14.18
C ILE A 133 -7.01 -3.68 -13.32
N ALA A 134 -6.88 -3.63 -11.99
CA ALA A 134 -7.82 -4.28 -11.09
C ALA A 134 -9.24 -3.69 -11.17
N ILE A 135 -9.38 -2.36 -11.13
CA ILE A 135 -10.67 -1.67 -11.23
C ILE A 135 -11.31 -1.98 -12.59
N LYS A 136 -10.53 -1.99 -13.68
CA LYS A 136 -11.07 -2.33 -15.00
C LYS A 136 -11.59 -3.77 -15.06
N ILE A 137 -10.87 -4.72 -14.50
CA ILE A 137 -11.32 -6.12 -14.45
C ILE A 137 -12.60 -6.25 -13.62
N ILE A 138 -12.66 -5.57 -12.47
CA ILE A 138 -13.84 -5.58 -11.62
C ILE A 138 -15.04 -4.95 -12.37
N ASP A 139 -14.83 -3.84 -13.07
CA ASP A 139 -15.87 -3.18 -13.88
C ASP A 139 -16.41 -4.09 -14.99
N LEU A 140 -15.53 -4.81 -15.68
CA LEU A 140 -15.95 -5.78 -16.71
C LEU A 140 -16.80 -6.90 -16.12
N ILE A 141 -16.50 -7.36 -14.90
CA ILE A 141 -17.31 -8.39 -14.23
C ILE A 141 -18.64 -7.82 -13.75
N VAL A 142 -18.59 -6.67 -13.07
CA VAL A 142 -19.76 -6.02 -12.47
C VAL A 142 -20.75 -5.53 -13.52
N SER A 143 -20.26 -4.98 -14.63
CA SER A 143 -21.10 -4.51 -15.75
C SER A 143 -21.92 -5.62 -16.41
N ILE A 144 -21.48 -6.88 -16.36
CA ILE A 144 -22.27 -8.03 -16.83
C ILE A 144 -23.54 -8.22 -15.99
N PHE A 145 -23.50 -7.85 -14.70
CA PHE A 145 -24.63 -8.01 -13.78
C PHE A 145 -25.50 -6.74 -13.64
N LEU A 146 -24.98 -5.57 -14.03
CA LEU A 146 -25.68 -4.28 -13.93
C LEU A 146 -26.28 -3.80 -15.25
N ASN A 147 -25.88 -4.37 -16.38
CA ASN A 147 -26.56 -4.21 -17.68
C ASN A 147 -27.70 -5.21 -17.82
#